data_AF-A0A9E2F8M4-F1
#
_entry.id   AF-A0A9E2F8M4-F1
#
_cell.length_a   1.000
_cell.length_b   1.000
_cell.length_c   1.000
_cell.angle_alpha   90.00
_cell.angle_beta   90.00
_cell.angle_gamma   90.00
#
_symmetry.space_group_name_H-M   'P 1'
#
loop_
_entity.id
_entity.type
_entity.pdbx_description
1 polymer ?
#
loop_
_entity_poly.entity_id
_entity_poly.type
_entity_poly.pdbx_seq_one_letter_code
_entity_poly.pdbx_strand_id
1 'polypeptide(L)'
;MAASLAHLNLPPVHRRSIRTTNLMELSFEEARRRTNVLPRFRTEKECLKPVFAVLWRASEGWRRVCFSEVEQKQLQRYMEDRERERQVQRRPGKDTATA
;
A
#
# COMPACT_ATOMS: atom_id res chain seq x y z
N MET A 1 18.54 3.03 1.98
CA MET A 1 18.15 2.32 3.23
C MET A 1 16.95 2.94 3.95
N ALA A 2 16.76 4.26 3.92
CA ALA A 2 15.64 4.94 4.61
C ALA A 2 14.24 4.43 4.21
N ALA A 3 14.01 4.05 2.95
CA ALA A 3 12.70 3.58 2.48
C ALA A 3 12.24 2.27 3.15
N SER A 4 13.15 1.33 3.43
CA SER A 4 12.82 0.04 4.05
C SER A 4 12.57 0.14 5.56
N LEU A 5 13.01 1.21 6.21
CA LEU A 5 12.86 1.43 7.66
C LEU A 5 11.58 2.19 8.02
N ALA A 6 10.89 2.79 7.04
CA ALA A 6 9.70 3.61 7.28
C ALA A 6 8.57 2.86 8.02
N HIS A 7 8.46 1.54 7.84
CA HIS A 7 7.43 0.73 8.51
C HIS A 7 7.61 0.67 10.04
N LEU A 8 8.80 0.98 10.58
CA LEU A 8 9.05 0.98 12.03
C LEU A 8 8.38 2.15 12.75
N ASN A 9 8.07 3.23 12.05
CA ASN A 9 7.37 4.39 12.63
C ASN A 9 5.88 4.13 12.85
N LEU A 10 5.35 3.04 12.28
CA LEU A 10 3.95 2.63 12.42
C LEU A 10 3.76 1.72 13.64
N PRO A 11 2.50 1.58 14.12
CA PRO A 11 2.18 0.71 15.25
C PRO A 11 2.69 -0.73 15.04
N PRO A 12 3.28 -1.35 16.08
CA PRO A 12 3.95 -2.65 15.97
C PRO A 12 3.05 -3.78 15.47
N VAL A 13 1.75 -3.73 15.79
CA VAL A 13 0.72 -4.68 15.34
C VAL A 13 0.62 -4.72 13.81
N HIS A 14 0.78 -3.56 13.16
CA HIS A 14 0.60 -3.41 11.71
C HIS A 14 1.88 -3.63 10.92
N ARG A 15 3.05 -3.59 11.58
CA ARG A 15 4.37 -3.72 10.92
C ARG A 15 4.51 -4.98 10.09
N ARG A 16 3.99 -6.12 10.57
CA ARG A 16 4.06 -7.39 9.84
C ARG A 16 3.31 -7.33 8.52
N SER A 17 2.11 -6.75 8.53
CA SER A 17 1.28 -6.57 7.33
C SER A 17 1.92 -5.57 6.35
N ILE A 18 2.45 -4.46 6.87
CA ILE A 18 3.06 -3.39 6.07
C ILE A 18 4.40 -3.83 5.45
N ARG A 19 5.18 -4.64 6.17
CA ARG A 19 6.49 -5.11 5.70
C ARG A 19 6.36 -6.09 4.54
N THR A 20 5.33 -6.93 4.55
CA THR A 20 5.20 -8.02 3.58
C THR A 20 4.25 -7.65 2.45
N THR A 21 4.73 -7.75 1.22
CA THR A 21 3.93 -7.67 -0.01
C THR A 21 3.23 -8.99 -0.36
N ASN A 22 3.36 -10.02 0.49
CA ASN A 22 2.81 -11.37 0.26
C ASN A 22 1.35 -11.38 -0.18
N LEU A 23 0.49 -10.52 0.37
CA LEU A 23 -0.92 -10.46 -0.04
C LEU A 23 -1.08 -10.03 -1.51
N MET A 24 -0.29 -9.05 -1.95
CA MET A 24 -0.30 -8.60 -3.34
C MET A 24 0.38 -9.64 -4.24
N GLU A 25 1.54 -10.16 -3.83
CA GLU A 25 2.29 -11.18 -4.58
C GLU A 25 1.45 -12.44 -4.83
N LEU A 26 0.79 -12.97 -3.78
CA LEU A 26 -0.11 -14.11 -3.90
C LEU A 26 -1.29 -13.83 -4.83
N SER A 27 -1.86 -12.61 -4.78
CA SER A 27 -2.97 -12.25 -5.67
C SER A 27 -2.54 -12.14 -7.14
N PHE A 28 -1.34 -11.62 -7.41
CA PHE A 28 -0.79 -11.55 -8.77
C PHE A 28 -0.37 -12.91 -9.30
N GLU A 29 0.21 -13.76 -8.45
CA GLU A 29 0.59 -15.12 -8.82
C GLU A 29 -0.65 -15.96 -9.16
N GLU A 30 -1.71 -15.86 -8.36
CA GLU A 30 -2.97 -16.54 -8.63
C GLU A 30 -3.66 -16.01 -9.89
N ALA A 31 -3.62 -14.70 -10.14
CA ALA A 31 -4.09 -14.12 -11.40
C ALA A 31 -3.30 -14.68 -12.59
N ARG A 32 -1.97 -14.76 -12.49
CA ARG A 32 -1.09 -15.30 -13.53
C ARG A 32 -1.33 -16.80 -13.78
N ARG A 33 -1.54 -17.58 -12.72
CA ARG A 33 -1.88 -19.00 -12.81
C ARG A 33 -3.18 -19.19 -13.60
N ARG A 34 -4.22 -18.41 -13.29
CA ARG A 34 -5.51 -18.49 -13.99
C ARG A 34 -5.43 -18.05 -15.45
N THR A 35 -4.59 -17.07 -15.78
CA THR A 35 -4.39 -16.66 -17.17
C THR A 35 -3.59 -17.68 -17.97
N ASN A 36 -2.63 -18.37 -17.35
CA ASN A 36 -1.80 -19.38 -18.02
C ASN A 36 -2.58 -20.68 -18.35
N VAL A 37 -3.64 -20.98 -17.60
CA VAL A 37 -4.50 -22.15 -17.86
C VAL A 37 -5.36 -21.97 -19.11
N LEU A 38 -5.66 -20.73 -19.51
CA LEU A 38 -6.51 -20.46 -20.65
C LEU A 38 -5.69 -20.45 -21.95
N PRO A 39 -5.94 -21.35 -22.92
CA PRO A 39 -5.11 -21.48 -24.11
C PRO A 39 -5.16 -20.25 -25.03
N ARG A 40 -6.30 -19.56 -25.13
CA ARG A 40 -6.47 -18.27 -25.84
C ARG A 40 -7.63 -17.46 -25.23
N PHE A 41 -7.45 -16.15 -25.13
CA PHE A 41 -8.55 -15.20 -24.84
C PHE A 41 -9.16 -14.73 -26.16
N ARG A 42 -10.50 -14.61 -26.25
CA ARG A 42 -11.16 -14.13 -27.48
C ARG A 42 -11.15 -12.60 -27.59
N THR A 43 -11.04 -11.89 -26.47
CA THR A 43 -11.04 -10.42 -26.41
C THR A 43 -10.23 -9.93 -25.21
N GLU A 44 -9.67 -8.73 -25.30
CA GLU A 44 -8.93 -8.09 -24.20
C GLU A 44 -9.75 -7.99 -22.91
N LYS A 45 -11.05 -7.71 -23.03
CA LYS A 45 -11.98 -7.64 -21.89
C LYS A 45 -12.13 -8.97 -21.15
N GLU A 46 -11.96 -10.10 -21.84
CA GLU A 46 -12.05 -11.42 -21.20
C GLU A 46 -10.82 -11.73 -20.36
N CYS A 47 -9.64 -11.24 -20.76
CA CYS A 47 -8.39 -11.35 -19.99
C CYS A 47 -8.47 -10.61 -18.65
N LEU A 48 -9.24 -9.51 -18.58
CA LEU A 48 -9.42 -8.74 -17.35
C LEU A 48 -10.31 -9.42 -16.32
N LYS A 49 -11.25 -10.29 -16.75
CA LYS A 49 -12.18 -10.99 -15.85
C LYS A 49 -11.48 -11.84 -14.77
N PRO A 50 -10.52 -12.74 -15.09
CA PRO A 50 -9.84 -13.53 -14.06
C PRO A 50 -9.00 -12.68 -13.11
N VAL A 51 -8.37 -11.62 -13.62
CA VAL A 51 -7.60 -10.68 -12.79
C VAL A 51 -8.52 -9.98 -11.80
N PHE A 52 -9.63 -9.42 -12.28
CA PHE A 52 -10.62 -8.76 -11.43
C PHE A 52 -11.24 -9.72 -10.40
N ALA A 53 -11.56 -10.95 -10.79
CA ALA A 53 -12.12 -11.95 -9.89
C ALA A 53 -11.16 -12.33 -8.75
N VAL A 54 -9.86 -12.45 -9.03
CA VAL A 54 -8.84 -12.75 -8.00
C VAL A 54 -8.66 -11.56 -7.07
N LEU A 55 -8.58 -10.34 -7.60
CA LEU A 55 -8.48 -9.12 -6.79
C LEU A 55 -9.72 -8.91 -5.92
N TRP A 56 -10.92 -9.14 -6.46
CA TRP A 56 -12.17 -9.05 -5.70
C TRP A 56 -12.16 -10.02 -4.51
N ARG A 57 -11.84 -11.29 -4.76
CA ARG A 57 -11.75 -12.31 -3.69
C ARG A 57 -10.67 -12.00 -2.67
N ALA A 58 -9.53 -11.46 -3.11
CA ALA A 58 -8.47 -11.02 -2.19
C ALA A 58 -8.94 -9.84 -1.33
N SER A 59 -9.69 -8.90 -1.90
CA SER A 59 -10.20 -7.71 -1.21
C SER A 59 -11.16 -8.04 -0.07
N GLU A 60 -11.93 -9.12 -0.18
CA GLU A 60 -12.78 -9.62 0.92
C GLU A 60 -11.94 -9.97 2.17
N GLY A 61 -10.70 -10.42 1.98
CA GLY A 61 -9.76 -10.75 3.06
C GLY A 61 -8.94 -9.57 3.59
N TRP A 62 -8.96 -8.42 2.93
CA TRP A 62 -8.13 -7.25 3.30
C TRP A 62 -8.63 -6.52 4.55
N ARG A 63 -9.82 -6.85 5.07
CA ARG A 63 -10.39 -6.26 6.31
C ARG A 63 -9.71 -6.71 7.61
N ARG A 64 -8.58 -7.43 7.55
CA ARG A 64 -7.94 -8.04 8.73
C ARG A 64 -7.13 -7.07 9.61
N VAL A 65 -7.07 -5.79 9.25
CA VAL A 65 -6.40 -4.75 10.05
C VAL A 65 -7.44 -4.03 10.90
N CYS A 66 -7.65 -4.51 12.12
CA CYS A 66 -8.45 -3.80 13.10
C CYS A 66 -7.62 -2.65 13.68
N PHE A 67 -8.18 -1.44 13.70
CA PHE A 67 -7.58 -0.29 14.35
C PHE A 67 -8.25 -0.05 15.69
N SER A 68 -7.55 -0.33 16.78
CA SER A 68 -7.97 0.08 18.12
C SER A 68 -7.83 1.61 18.29
N GLU A 69 -8.56 2.21 19.23
CA GLU A 69 -8.46 3.66 19.54
C GLU A 69 -7.02 4.11 19.83
N VAL A 70 -6.23 3.26 20.48
CA VAL A 70 -4.81 3.53 20.77
C VAL A 70 -4.00 3.64 19.48
N GLU A 71 -4.25 2.74 18.52
CA GLU A 71 -3.54 2.71 17.25
C GLU A 71 -3.96 3.86 16.35
N GLN A 72 -5.22 4.27 16.41
CA GLN A 72 -5.72 5.46 15.71
C GLN A 72 -5.02 6.74 16.20
N LYS A 73 -4.87 6.91 17.52
CA LYS A 73 -4.12 8.04 18.10
C LYS A 73 -2.64 8.02 17.72
N GLN A 74 -2.01 6.85 17.71
CA GLN A 74 -0.61 6.69 17.26
C GLN A 74 -0.45 7.08 15.78
N LEU A 75 -1.40 6.69 14.93
CA LEU A 75 -1.41 7.08 13.52
C LEU A 75 -1.62 8.58 13.33
N GLN A 76 -2.57 9.18 14.03
CA GLN A 76 -2.81 10.63 13.96
C GLN A 76 -1.53 11.41 14.28
N ARG A 77 -0.85 11.06 15.38
CA ARG A 77 0.42 11.68 15.76
C ARG A 77 1.50 11.52 14.67
N TYR A 78 1.63 10.32 14.11
CA TYR A 78 2.57 10.07 13.02
C TYR A 78 2.26 10.91 11.77
N MET A 79 0.97 11.08 11.42
CA MET A 79 0.57 11.90 10.28
C MET A 79 0.90 13.38 10.50
N GLU A 80 0.67 13.91 11.70
CA GLU A 80 1.04 15.29 12.06
C GLU A 80 2.55 15.51 11.95
N ASP A 81 3.37 14.59 12.46
CA ASP A 81 4.82 14.66 12.36
C ASP A 81 5.29 14.65 10.90
N ARG A 82 4.69 13.79 10.06
CA ARG A 82 4.96 13.73 8.61
C ARG A 82 4.56 15.01 7.87
N GLU A 83 3.45 15.62 8.26
CA GLU A 83 2.98 16.88 7.67
C GLU A 83 3.91 18.03 8.02
N ARG A 84 4.41 18.09 9.26
CA ARG A 84 5.44 19.05 9.69
C ARG A 84 6.72 18.90 8.86
N GLU A 85 7.22 17.67 8.68
CA GLU A 85 8.37 17.38 7.82
C GLU A 85 8.16 17.88 6.38
N ARG A 86 6.98 17.63 5.79
CA ARG A 86 6.64 18.08 4.43
C ARG A 86 6.59 19.59 4.31
N GLN A 87 6.06 20.29 5.32
CA GLN A 87 5.99 21.76 5.34
C GLN A 87 7.39 22.38 5.45
N VAL A 88 8.28 21.80 6.25
CA VAL A 88 9.69 22.21 6.34
C VAL A 88 10.41 21.99 5.00
N GLN A 89 10.18 20.84 4.35
CA GLN A 89 10.78 20.52 3.05
C GLN A 89 10.26 21.40 1.90
N ARG A 90 9.06 21.98 2.01
CA ARG A 90 8.50 22.94 1.04
C ARG A 90 9.03 24.36 1.20
N ARG A 91 9.73 24.68 2.30
CA ARG A 91 10.23 26.03 2.60
C ARG A 91 11.62 26.43 2.04
N PRO A 92 12.42 25.63 1.30
CA PRO A 92 13.81 26.00 1.00
C PRO A 92 13.99 26.99 -0.18
N GLY A 93 12.93 27.62 -0.70
CA GLY A 93 13.00 28.40 -1.94
C GLY A 93 12.48 29.82 -1.91
N LYS A 94 12.07 30.38 -0.75
CA LYS A 94 11.56 31.76 -0.70
C LYS A 94 12.62 32.83 -0.41
N ASP A 95 13.85 32.43 -0.09
CA ASP A 95 14.87 33.33 0.45
C ASP A 95 16.00 33.65 -0.55
N THR A 96 15.92 33.22 -1.81
CA THR A 96 16.94 33.46 -2.87
C THR A 96 16.52 34.43 -3.98
N ALA A 97 15.39 35.14 -3.85
CA ALA A 97 14.92 36.09 -4.86
C ALA A 97 14.62 37.48 -4.27
N THR A 98 15.63 38.19 -3.76
CA THR A 98 15.58 39.66 -3.46
C THR A 98 16.97 40.30 -3.45
N ALA A 99 17.89 39.92 -4.33
CA ALA A 99 19.16 40.64 -4.50
C ALA A 99 19.40 40.94 -5.97
#